data_AF-A0A220W374-F1
#
_entry.id   AF-A0A220W374-F1
#
_cell.length_a   1.000
_cell.length_b   1.000
_cell.length_c   1.000
_cell.angle_alpha   90.00
_cell.angle_beta   90.00
_cell.angle_gamma   90.00
#
_symmetry.space_group_name_H-M   'P 1'
#
loop_
_entity.id
_entity.type
_entity.pdbx_description
1 polymer ?
#
loop_
_entity_poly.entity_id
_entity_poly.type
_entity_poly.pdbx_seq_one_letter_code
_entity_poly.pdbx_strand_id
1 'polypeptide(L)'
;MVSSDTARVGIVRRAKNPQIPPIIRYKDVRGPICEHLADVNRAVNPLNTAETMFEQRMVDSSVSALRQDDARNSIEVIHGLQRMQNQLGQYSFARAPSSQPKLTIEGLEISIRADLLVNGTARNGDVQIGAAVLRMTQSGETSETALTRRRQMGLYVATLARAHVEQNLAGNQVPTNRLCMSIDIQHGEVFTAPTSSTRRINDLTNACRFIVALWPNV
;
A
#
# COMPACT_ATOMS: atom_id res chain seq x y z
N MET A 1 -19.57 9.03 9.69
CA MET A 1 -19.64 8.57 11.09
C MET A 1 -18.23 8.57 11.67
N VAL A 2 -17.93 9.50 12.58
CA VAL A 2 -16.66 9.54 13.31
C VAL A 2 -16.69 8.36 14.29
N SER A 3 -15.65 7.52 14.28
CA SER A 3 -15.50 6.43 15.27
C SER A 3 -15.65 7.02 16.68
N SER A 4 -16.53 6.44 17.52
CA SER A 4 -16.66 6.90 18.91
C SER A 4 -15.32 6.80 19.63
N ASP A 5 -15.09 7.61 20.66
CA ASP A 5 -13.81 7.56 21.39
C ASP A 5 -13.55 6.18 22.01
N THR A 6 -14.61 5.47 22.41
CA THR A 6 -14.55 4.05 22.81
C THR A 6 -14.01 3.16 21.68
N ALA A 7 -14.49 3.34 20.45
CA ALA A 7 -14.01 2.57 19.31
C ALA A 7 -12.57 2.93 18.93
N ARG A 8 -12.16 4.21 19.06
CA ARG A 8 -10.76 4.65 18.88
C ARG A 8 -9.83 4.01 19.90
N VAL A 9 -10.16 4.05 21.19
CA VAL A 9 -9.38 3.39 22.26
C VAL A 9 -9.29 1.88 22.00
N GLY A 10 -10.39 1.25 21.59
CA GLY A 10 -10.40 -0.17 21.22
C GLY A 10 -9.45 -0.50 20.07
N ILE A 11 -9.33 0.37 19.05
CA ILE A 11 -8.35 0.21 17.96
C ILE A 11 -6.92 0.31 18.51
N VAL A 12 -6.62 1.30 19.33
CA VAL A 12 -5.26 1.50 19.88
C VAL A 12 -4.83 0.32 20.78
N ARG A 13 -5.74 -0.19 21.62
CA ARG A 13 -5.49 -1.39 22.44
C ARG A 13 -5.18 -2.62 21.58
N ARG A 14 -5.99 -2.88 20.54
CA ARG A 14 -5.75 -4.01 19.62
C ARG A 14 -4.45 -3.85 18.82
N ALA A 15 -4.07 -2.62 18.50
CA ALA A 15 -2.81 -2.35 17.79
C ALA A 15 -1.58 -2.60 18.68
N LYS A 16 -1.68 -2.41 20.00
CA LYS A 16 -0.59 -2.71 20.96
C LYS A 16 -0.27 -4.21 21.01
N ASN A 17 -1.32 -5.05 20.99
CA ASN A 17 -1.22 -6.50 21.05
C ASN A 17 -1.97 -7.12 19.86
N PRO A 18 -1.39 -7.08 18.65
CA PRO A 18 -2.06 -7.56 17.46
C PRO A 18 -2.27 -9.08 17.52
N GLN A 19 -3.46 -9.53 17.14
CA GLN A 19 -3.71 -10.97 16.97
C GLN A 19 -2.98 -11.49 15.75
N ILE A 20 -2.40 -12.70 15.86
CA ILE A 20 -1.76 -13.37 14.73
C ILE A 20 -2.87 -13.77 13.75
N PRO A 21 -2.86 -13.27 12.51
CA PRO A 21 -3.88 -13.63 11.54
C PRO A 21 -3.68 -15.10 11.09
N PRO A 22 -4.76 -15.85 10.82
CA PRO A 22 -4.66 -17.23 10.37
C PRO A 22 -3.98 -17.36 9.00
N ILE A 23 -4.12 -16.33 8.15
CA ILE A 23 -3.44 -16.20 6.87
C ILE A 23 -3.05 -14.73 6.61
N ILE A 24 -1.98 -14.53 5.85
CA ILE A 24 -1.64 -13.22 5.29
C ILE A 24 -2.19 -13.19 3.86
N ARG A 25 -3.28 -12.45 3.64
CA ARG A 25 -3.90 -12.35 2.31
C ARG A 25 -2.97 -11.68 1.30
N TYR A 26 -3.07 -12.10 0.04
CA TYR A 26 -2.34 -11.55 -1.11
C TYR A 26 -0.81 -11.59 -0.98
N LYS A 27 -0.28 -12.41 -0.06
CA LYS A 27 1.17 -12.51 0.16
C LYS A 27 1.88 -12.94 -1.13
N ASP A 28 1.32 -13.94 -1.80
CA ASP A 28 1.98 -14.62 -2.92
C ASP A 28 1.80 -13.87 -4.24
N VAL A 29 0.75 -13.04 -4.39
CA VAL A 29 0.51 -12.26 -5.62
C VAL A 29 1.32 -10.96 -5.66
N ARG A 30 1.70 -10.42 -4.50
CA ARG A 30 2.44 -9.15 -4.39
C ARG A 30 3.78 -9.19 -5.14
N GLY A 31 4.52 -10.29 -5.04
CA GLY A 31 5.82 -10.46 -5.70
C GLY A 31 5.74 -10.43 -7.23
N PRO A 32 4.92 -11.29 -7.87
CA PRO A 32 4.66 -11.27 -9.31
C PRO A 32 4.24 -9.89 -9.85
N ILE A 33 3.37 -9.18 -9.12
CA ILE A 33 2.96 -7.82 -9.50
C ILE A 33 4.17 -6.88 -9.48
N CYS A 34 5.00 -6.94 -8.43
CA CYS A 34 6.20 -6.11 -8.36
C CYS A 34 7.22 -6.49 -9.43
N GLU A 35 7.27 -7.74 -9.87
CA GLU A 35 8.13 -8.18 -10.98
C GLU A 35 7.69 -7.59 -12.31
N HIS A 36 6.42 -7.79 -12.65
CA HIS A 36 5.80 -7.22 -13.84
C HIS A 36 5.92 -5.69 -13.87
N LEU A 37 5.71 -5.05 -12.71
CA LEU A 37 5.83 -3.62 -12.59
C LEU A 37 7.29 -3.13 -12.53
N ALA A 38 8.28 -3.90 -12.08
CA ALA A 38 9.67 -3.43 -12.11
C ALA A 38 10.35 -3.65 -13.47
N ASP A 39 9.78 -4.50 -14.33
CA ASP A 39 10.29 -4.74 -15.67
C ASP A 39 9.97 -3.58 -16.63
N VAL A 40 11.01 -3.07 -17.29
CA VAL A 40 10.91 -2.02 -18.32
C VAL A 40 10.00 -2.45 -19.48
N ASN A 41 10.04 -3.74 -19.85
CA ASN A 41 9.23 -4.29 -20.93
C ASN A 41 7.84 -4.73 -20.46
N ARG A 42 7.54 -4.66 -19.16
CA ARG A 42 6.28 -5.13 -18.58
C ARG A 42 5.97 -6.58 -18.96
N ALA A 43 6.94 -7.50 -18.87
CA ALA A 43 6.70 -8.90 -19.22
C ALA A 43 5.52 -9.46 -18.42
N VAL A 44 4.60 -10.12 -19.12
CA VAL A 44 3.38 -10.71 -18.52
C VAL A 44 3.62 -12.05 -17.85
N ASN A 45 4.76 -12.70 -18.14
CA ASN A 45 5.08 -14.05 -17.65
C ASN A 45 4.97 -14.23 -16.13
N PRO A 46 5.44 -13.29 -15.27
CA PRO A 46 5.26 -13.42 -13.82
C PRO A 46 3.79 -13.47 -13.42
N LEU A 47 2.92 -12.70 -14.08
CA LEU A 47 1.48 -12.68 -13.80
C LEU A 47 0.82 -14.00 -14.23
N ASN A 48 1.09 -14.47 -15.45
CA ASN A 48 0.51 -15.72 -15.97
C ASN A 48 0.91 -16.93 -15.12
N THR A 49 2.18 -16.98 -14.70
CA THR A 49 2.69 -18.05 -13.83
C THR A 49 1.98 -18.04 -12.48
N ALA A 50 1.78 -16.85 -11.90
CA ALA A 50 1.08 -16.69 -10.65
C ALA A 50 -0.40 -17.06 -10.76
N GLU A 51 -1.06 -16.67 -11.85
CA GLU A 51 -2.46 -16.99 -12.11
C GLU A 51 -2.66 -18.51 -12.20
N THR A 52 -1.83 -19.21 -12.97
CA THR A 52 -1.87 -20.69 -13.08
C THR A 52 -1.71 -21.36 -11.71
N MET A 53 -0.78 -20.87 -10.88
CA MET A 53 -0.61 -21.37 -9.51
C MET A 53 -1.86 -21.13 -8.66
N PHE A 54 -2.51 -19.98 -8.77
CA PHE A 54 -3.71 -19.68 -7.98
C PHE A 54 -4.93 -20.47 -8.45
N GLU A 55 -5.07 -20.73 -9.75
CA GLU A 55 -6.11 -21.61 -10.31
C GLU A 55 -6.01 -23.02 -9.73
N GLN A 56 -4.79 -23.58 -9.69
CA GLN A 56 -4.53 -24.89 -9.07
C GLN A 56 -4.87 -24.87 -7.58
N ARG A 57 -4.41 -23.85 -6.84
CA ARG A 57 -4.66 -23.71 -5.40
C ARG A 57 -6.15 -23.57 -5.07
N MET A 58 -6.94 -22.96 -5.95
CA MET A 58 -8.37 -22.73 -5.75
C MET A 58 -9.17 -24.04 -5.73
N VAL A 59 -8.73 -25.07 -6.47
CA VAL A 59 -9.44 -26.36 -6.60
C VAL A 59 -8.80 -27.49 -5.78
N ASP A 60 -7.62 -27.26 -5.20
CA ASP A 60 -6.92 -28.25 -4.37
C ASP A 60 -7.62 -28.45 -3.02
N SER A 61 -8.25 -29.61 -2.84
CA SER A 61 -8.99 -29.97 -1.62
C SER A 61 -8.09 -30.18 -0.40
N SER A 62 -6.77 -30.32 -0.58
CA SER A 62 -5.81 -30.41 0.52
C SER A 62 -5.50 -29.05 1.15
N VAL A 63 -5.85 -27.95 0.47
CA VAL A 63 -5.63 -26.57 0.92
C VAL A 63 -6.85 -26.08 1.70
N SER A 64 -6.62 -25.35 2.80
CA SER A 64 -7.70 -24.75 3.60
C SER A 64 -8.59 -23.81 2.77
N ALA A 65 -9.89 -23.75 3.08
CA ALA A 65 -10.84 -22.83 2.43
C ALA A 65 -10.35 -21.37 2.41
N LEU A 66 -9.74 -20.86 3.49
CA LEU A 66 -9.20 -19.51 3.54
C LEU A 66 -8.10 -19.24 2.49
N ARG A 67 -7.28 -20.24 2.19
CA ARG A 67 -6.21 -20.14 1.17
C ARG A 67 -6.76 -20.30 -0.25
N GLN A 68 -7.80 -21.12 -0.44
CA GLN A 68 -8.53 -21.20 -1.72
C GLN A 68 -9.21 -19.85 -2.03
N ASP A 69 -9.83 -19.22 -1.04
CA ASP A 69 -10.42 -17.89 -1.17
C ASP A 69 -9.35 -16.82 -1.44
N ASP A 70 -8.20 -16.87 -0.78
CA ASP A 70 -7.09 -15.95 -1.06
C ASP A 70 -6.55 -16.12 -2.49
N ALA A 71 -6.51 -17.35 -3.00
CA ALA A 71 -6.13 -17.64 -4.39
C ALA A 71 -7.10 -16.98 -5.37
N ARG A 72 -8.41 -17.19 -5.18
CA ARG A 72 -9.46 -16.57 -6.00
C ARG A 72 -9.35 -15.04 -5.98
N ASN A 73 -9.21 -14.45 -4.80
CA ASN A 73 -9.05 -13.01 -4.67
C ASN A 73 -7.74 -12.50 -5.31
N SER A 74 -6.68 -13.30 -5.30
CA SER A 74 -5.40 -12.94 -5.93
C SER A 74 -5.47 -12.92 -7.46
N ILE A 75 -6.26 -13.81 -8.07
CA ILE A 75 -6.55 -13.76 -9.51
C ILE A 75 -7.27 -12.45 -9.87
N GLU A 76 -8.28 -12.05 -9.10
CA GLU A 76 -8.98 -10.77 -9.29
C GLU A 76 -8.03 -9.56 -9.19
N VAL A 77 -7.02 -9.63 -8.32
CA VAL A 77 -5.99 -8.59 -8.25
C VAL A 77 -5.17 -8.55 -9.54
N ILE A 78 -4.76 -9.70 -10.09
CA ILE A 78 -4.01 -9.76 -11.35
C ILE A 78 -4.82 -9.12 -12.47
N HIS A 79 -6.10 -9.48 -12.61
CA HIS A 79 -6.98 -8.88 -13.63
C HIS A 79 -7.20 -7.39 -13.38
N GLY A 80 -7.36 -6.98 -12.11
CA GLY A 80 -7.44 -5.58 -11.71
C GLY A 80 -6.21 -4.78 -12.16
N LEU A 81 -5.02 -5.32 -11.96
CA LEU A 81 -3.77 -4.71 -12.38
C LEU A 81 -3.69 -4.56 -13.91
N GLN A 82 -4.05 -5.62 -14.64
CA GLN A 82 -4.05 -5.60 -16.12
C GLN A 82 -4.97 -4.50 -16.65
N ARG A 83 -6.14 -4.27 -16.02
CA ARG A 83 -7.04 -3.14 -16.37
C ARG A 83 -6.41 -1.77 -16.12
N MET A 84 -5.43 -1.66 -15.24
CA MET A 84 -4.72 -0.41 -14.92
C MET A 84 -3.49 -0.14 -15.79
N GLN A 85 -3.16 -0.99 -16.76
CA GLN A 85 -1.91 -0.90 -17.52
C GLN A 85 -1.64 0.49 -18.13
N ASN A 86 -2.66 1.11 -18.71
CA ASN A 86 -2.54 2.45 -19.30
C ASN A 86 -2.26 3.54 -18.25
N GLN A 87 -2.91 3.45 -17.08
CA GLN A 87 -2.73 4.41 -16.00
C GLN A 87 -1.34 4.29 -15.36
N LEU A 88 -0.83 3.06 -15.24
CA LEU A 88 0.46 2.77 -14.61
C LEU A 88 1.65 2.85 -15.58
N GLY A 89 1.40 2.74 -16.90
CA GLY A 89 2.44 2.71 -17.93
C GLY A 89 3.31 3.97 -17.99
N GLN A 90 2.81 5.11 -17.51
CA GLN A 90 3.55 6.37 -17.45
C GLN A 90 4.65 6.43 -16.36
N TYR A 91 4.67 5.46 -15.44
CA TYR A 91 5.61 5.46 -14.32
C TYR A 91 6.77 4.50 -14.56
N SER A 92 7.99 4.95 -14.21
CA SER A 92 9.16 4.08 -14.14
C SER A 92 9.23 3.50 -12.73
N PHE A 93 8.97 2.21 -12.59
CA PHE A 93 9.03 1.53 -11.30
C PHE A 93 10.30 0.68 -11.21
N ALA A 94 10.81 0.54 -9.99
CA ALA A 94 11.84 -0.44 -9.64
C ALA A 94 11.40 -1.18 -8.38
N ARG A 95 11.90 -2.40 -8.15
CA ARG A 95 11.63 -3.10 -6.89
C ARG A 95 12.16 -2.28 -5.72
N ALA A 96 11.33 -2.10 -4.70
CA ALA A 96 11.80 -1.54 -3.45
C ALA A 96 12.68 -2.55 -2.69
N PRO A 97 13.58 -2.09 -1.81
CA PRO A 97 14.35 -2.98 -0.94
C PRO A 97 13.43 -3.91 -0.13
N SER A 98 13.81 -5.18 -0.02
CA SER A 98 13.05 -6.18 0.75
C SER A 98 13.03 -5.85 2.25
N SER A 99 14.13 -5.31 2.77
CA SER A 99 14.23 -4.74 4.12
C SER A 99 14.16 -3.21 4.02
N GLN A 100 13.22 -2.62 4.75
CA GLN A 100 13.03 -1.16 4.82
C GLN A 100 12.97 -0.76 6.29
N PRO A 101 13.61 0.36 6.69
CA PRO A 101 13.45 0.92 8.02
C PRO A 101 11.99 1.26 8.30
N LYS A 102 11.63 1.40 9.58
CA LYS A 102 10.29 1.92 9.93
C LYS A 102 10.28 3.44 9.77
N LEU A 103 9.12 3.98 9.45
CA LEU A 103 8.87 5.42 9.51
C LEU A 103 8.68 5.81 10.98
N THR A 104 9.33 6.87 11.44
CA THR A 104 9.15 7.38 12.81
C THR A 104 8.45 8.72 12.79
N ILE A 105 7.31 8.83 13.48
CA ILE A 105 6.55 10.08 13.66
C ILE A 105 6.28 10.25 15.14
N GLU A 106 6.73 11.35 15.75
CA GLU A 106 6.46 11.66 17.16
C GLU A 106 6.88 10.53 18.14
N GLY A 107 8.01 9.88 17.84
CA GLY A 107 8.53 8.74 18.61
C GLY A 107 7.79 7.42 18.38
N LEU A 108 6.73 7.41 17.57
CA LEU A 108 6.02 6.20 17.17
C LEU A 108 6.67 5.59 15.93
N GLU A 109 7.05 4.31 16.02
CA GLU A 109 7.47 3.54 14.85
C GLU A 109 6.26 3.00 14.07
N ILE A 110 6.21 3.33 12.79
CA ILE A 110 5.16 2.94 11.85
C ILE A 110 5.75 1.98 10.81
N SER A 111 5.18 0.78 10.73
CA SER A 111 5.53 -0.16 9.67
C SER A 111 4.75 0.19 8.40
N ILE A 112 5.43 0.87 7.47
CA ILE A 112 5.02 1.04 6.08
C ILE A 112 6.13 0.49 5.19
N ARG A 113 5.75 -0.21 4.12
CA ARG A 113 6.70 -0.76 3.15
C ARG A 113 6.28 -0.30 1.76
N ALA A 114 7.22 0.31 1.04
CA ALA A 114 7.09 0.52 -0.38
C ALA A 114 7.15 -0.84 -1.08
N ASP A 115 6.25 -1.09 -2.03
CA ASP A 115 6.33 -2.24 -2.92
C ASP A 115 7.30 -1.96 -4.07
N LEU A 116 7.21 -0.74 -4.59
CA LEU A 116 8.02 -0.25 -5.69
C LEU A 116 8.57 1.12 -5.34
N LEU A 117 9.78 1.39 -5.81
CA LEU A 117 10.28 2.74 -5.97
C LEU A 117 9.79 3.30 -7.31
N VAL A 118 9.54 4.60 -7.36
CA VAL A 118 9.09 5.29 -8.56
C VAL A 118 10.12 6.36 -8.91
N ASN A 119 10.73 6.25 -10.08
CA ASN A 119 11.79 7.16 -10.50
C ASN A 119 11.25 8.20 -11.49
N GLY A 120 11.87 9.37 -11.50
CA GLY A 120 11.63 10.39 -12.49
C GLY A 120 12.77 11.38 -12.57
N THR A 121 12.69 12.28 -13.54
CA THR A 121 13.65 13.38 -13.69
C THR A 121 12.87 14.68 -13.80
N ALA A 122 13.28 15.69 -13.04
CA ALA A 122 12.73 17.03 -13.15
C ALA A 122 13.29 17.76 -14.39
N ARG A 123 12.64 18.85 -14.80
CA ARG A 123 13.08 19.64 -15.97
C ARG A 123 14.47 20.25 -15.79
N ASN A 124 14.88 20.51 -14.55
CA ASN A 124 16.20 21.04 -14.19
C ASN A 124 17.29 19.94 -14.09
N GLY A 125 16.95 18.67 -14.37
CA GLY A 125 17.87 17.54 -14.32
C GLY A 125 17.91 16.79 -12.99
N ASP A 126 17.22 17.27 -11.94
CA ASP A 126 17.22 16.58 -10.65
C ASP A 126 16.59 15.19 -10.77
N VAL A 127 17.28 14.19 -10.23
CA VAL A 127 16.74 12.83 -10.11
C VAL A 127 15.72 12.81 -8.98
N GLN A 128 14.51 12.41 -9.31
CA GLN A 128 13.36 12.36 -8.41
C GLN A 128 13.01 10.93 -8.05
N ILE A 129 12.61 10.75 -6.80
CA ILE A 129 12.18 9.47 -6.26
C ILE A 129 10.82 9.57 -5.58
N GLY A 130 10.08 8.47 -5.62
CA GLY A 130 8.92 8.23 -4.78
C GLY A 130 8.75 6.74 -4.51
N ALA A 131 7.61 6.39 -3.92
CA ALA A 131 7.28 5.01 -3.61
C ALA A 131 5.81 4.72 -3.94
N ALA A 132 5.54 3.53 -4.44
CA ALA A 132 4.19 3.01 -4.60
C ALA A 132 3.89 1.95 -3.54
N VAL A 133 2.72 2.05 -2.91
CA VAL A 133 2.17 1.04 -2.01
C VAL A 133 0.95 0.41 -2.66
N LEU A 134 1.01 -0.90 -2.86
CA LEU A 134 -0.05 -1.72 -3.45
C LEU A 134 -1.09 -2.07 -2.39
N ARG A 135 -2.33 -1.63 -2.63
CA ARG A 135 -3.52 -2.03 -1.88
C ARG A 135 -4.34 -2.98 -2.74
N MET A 136 -4.55 -4.17 -2.20
CA MET A 136 -5.19 -5.28 -2.91
C MET A 136 -6.49 -5.75 -2.24
N THR A 137 -6.84 -5.15 -1.10
CA THR A 137 -8.04 -5.52 -0.36
C THR A 137 -9.29 -4.94 -1.03
N GLN A 138 -10.22 -5.81 -1.36
CA GLN A 138 -11.53 -5.42 -1.88
C GLN A 138 -12.43 -4.91 -0.74
N SER A 139 -13.30 -3.95 -1.06
CA SER A 139 -14.42 -3.55 -0.21
C SER A 139 -15.70 -3.60 -1.04
N GLY A 140 -16.68 -4.41 -0.64
CA GLY A 140 -17.97 -4.50 -1.34
C GLY A 140 -18.87 -3.27 -1.19
N GLU A 141 -18.46 -2.28 -0.40
CA GLU A 141 -19.24 -1.07 -0.16
C GLU A 141 -19.07 -0.05 -1.30
N THR A 142 -20.20 0.33 -1.91
CA THR A 142 -20.27 1.30 -3.01
C THR A 142 -20.93 2.63 -2.64
N SER A 143 -21.33 2.80 -1.37
CA SER A 143 -21.92 4.06 -0.90
C SER A 143 -20.95 5.24 -1.05
N GLU A 144 -21.46 6.45 -1.25
CA GLU A 144 -20.63 7.67 -1.34
C GLU A 144 -19.72 7.85 -0.11
N THR A 145 -20.21 7.45 1.06
CA THR A 145 -19.42 7.47 2.30
C THR A 145 -18.26 6.47 2.26
N ALA A 146 -18.46 5.29 1.66
CA ALA A 146 -17.39 4.31 1.46
C ALA A 146 -16.37 4.79 0.42
N LEU A 147 -16.82 5.36 -0.69
CA LEU A 147 -15.94 5.96 -1.72
C LEU A 147 -15.07 7.08 -1.13
N THR A 148 -15.68 7.98 -0.35
CA THR A 148 -14.96 9.07 0.33
C THR A 148 -13.91 8.53 1.29
N ARG A 149 -14.26 7.51 2.10
CA ARG A 149 -13.31 6.87 3.02
C ARG A 149 -12.15 6.20 2.27
N ARG A 150 -12.42 5.48 1.17
CA ARG A 150 -11.41 4.84 0.34
C ARG A 150 -10.41 5.84 -0.23
N ARG A 151 -10.93 6.96 -0.75
CA ARG A 151 -10.11 8.08 -1.25
C ARG A 151 -9.24 8.68 -0.16
N GLN A 152 -9.82 8.99 1.02
CA GLN A 152 -9.02 9.51 2.13
C GLN A 152 -7.94 8.52 2.58
N MET A 153 -8.26 7.23 2.67
CA MET A 153 -7.29 6.18 2.97
C MET A 153 -6.16 6.15 1.95
N GLY A 154 -6.46 6.27 0.64
CA GLY A 154 -5.45 6.30 -0.41
C GLY A 154 -4.51 7.49 -0.26
N LEU A 155 -5.05 8.67 0.04
CA LEU A 155 -4.25 9.89 0.25
C LEU A 155 -3.40 9.81 1.53
N TYR A 156 -3.89 9.20 2.60
CA TYR A 156 -3.08 8.97 3.81
C TYR A 156 -1.93 8.00 3.55
N VAL A 157 -2.17 6.88 2.87
CA VAL A 157 -1.12 5.92 2.51
C VAL A 157 -0.08 6.58 1.60
N ALA A 158 -0.50 7.36 0.61
CA ALA A 158 0.43 8.09 -0.26
C ALA A 158 1.25 9.14 0.52
N THR A 159 0.65 9.81 1.50
CA THR A 159 1.34 10.76 2.39
C THR A 159 2.37 10.05 3.26
N LEU A 160 2.02 8.89 3.84
CA LEU A 160 2.95 8.06 4.60
C LEU A 160 4.09 7.53 3.71
N ALA A 161 3.79 7.13 2.47
CA ALA A 161 4.81 6.71 1.51
C ALA A 161 5.80 7.85 1.21
N ARG A 162 5.30 9.09 1.04
CA ARG A 162 6.15 10.27 0.85
C ARG A 162 7.03 10.57 2.06
N ALA A 163 6.49 10.45 3.27
CA ALA A 163 7.27 10.63 4.49
C ALA A 163 8.32 9.52 4.67
N HIS A 164 7.96 8.28 4.36
CA HIS A 164 8.87 7.13 4.41
C HIS A 164 10.02 7.26 3.41
N VAL A 165 9.75 7.72 2.19
CA VAL A 165 10.80 7.96 1.19
C VAL A 165 11.79 9.00 1.70
N GLU A 166 11.30 10.13 2.21
CA GLU A 166 12.14 11.22 2.72
C GLU A 166 12.99 10.82 3.92
N GLN A 167 12.44 10.04 4.84
CA GLN A 167 13.19 9.61 6.01
C GLN A 167 14.17 8.48 5.69
N ASN A 168 13.80 7.54 4.81
CA ASN A 168 14.45 6.22 4.77
C ASN A 168 14.96 5.77 3.40
N LEU A 169 14.45 6.30 2.28
CA LEU A 169 14.70 5.73 0.94
C LEU A 169 15.30 6.72 -0.07
N ALA A 170 15.29 8.02 0.22
CA ALA A 170 15.64 9.06 -0.74
C ALA A 170 17.12 9.02 -1.17
N GLY A 171 18.02 8.75 -0.23
CA GLY A 171 19.46 8.96 -0.45
C GLY A 171 19.72 10.39 -0.95
N ASN A 172 20.32 10.52 -2.12
CA ASN A 172 20.61 11.80 -2.78
C ASN A 172 19.53 12.26 -3.78
N GLN A 173 18.45 11.49 -3.94
CA GLN A 173 17.36 11.81 -4.89
C GLN A 173 16.30 12.67 -4.22
N VAL A 174 15.57 13.47 -5.00
CA VAL A 174 14.56 14.41 -4.50
C VAL A 174 13.21 13.71 -4.31
N PRO A 175 12.69 13.55 -3.07
CA PRO A 175 11.40 12.94 -2.82
C PRO A 175 10.26 13.79 -3.38
N THR A 176 9.46 13.22 -4.29
CA THR A 176 8.47 14.00 -5.05
C THR A 176 7.05 13.44 -4.86
N ASN A 177 6.11 14.33 -4.54
CA ASN A 177 4.73 13.95 -4.18
C ASN A 177 4.01 13.19 -5.29
N ARG A 178 4.17 13.62 -6.55
CA ARG A 178 3.56 12.96 -7.73
C ARG A 178 4.06 11.52 -7.98
N LEU A 179 5.20 11.16 -7.39
CA LEU A 179 5.83 9.84 -7.48
C LEU A 179 5.56 8.98 -6.23
N CYS A 180 5.02 9.57 -5.17
CA CYS A 180 4.62 8.84 -3.96
C CYS A 180 3.13 8.54 -4.03
N MET A 181 2.75 7.27 -4.04
CA MET A 181 1.37 6.88 -4.35
C MET A 181 0.88 5.64 -3.59
N SER A 182 -0.43 5.58 -3.45
CA SER A 182 -1.18 4.39 -3.07
C SER A 182 -1.93 3.90 -4.31
N ILE A 183 -1.71 2.64 -4.71
CA ILE A 183 -2.37 2.02 -5.85
C ILE A 183 -3.44 1.07 -5.32
N ASP A 184 -4.70 1.38 -5.57
CA ASP A 184 -5.84 0.52 -5.28
C ASP A 184 -6.16 -0.35 -6.49
N ILE A 185 -5.60 -1.56 -6.50
CA ILE A 185 -5.67 -2.45 -7.67
C ILE A 185 -7.10 -2.93 -7.91
N GLN A 186 -7.84 -3.20 -6.84
CA GLN A 186 -9.20 -3.74 -6.91
C GLN A 186 -10.19 -2.71 -7.45
N HIS A 187 -9.97 -1.42 -7.19
CA HIS A 187 -10.86 -0.34 -7.65
C HIS A 187 -10.32 0.45 -8.84
N GLY A 188 -9.11 0.14 -9.32
CA GLY A 188 -8.51 0.82 -10.47
C GLY A 188 -8.13 2.28 -10.18
N GLU A 189 -7.75 2.61 -8.94
CA GLU A 189 -7.46 3.98 -8.53
C GLU A 189 -6.00 4.18 -8.13
N VAL A 190 -5.41 5.31 -8.54
CA VAL A 190 -4.07 5.73 -8.11
C VAL A 190 -4.21 7.06 -7.36
N PHE A 191 -3.78 7.06 -6.10
CA PHE A 191 -3.77 8.25 -5.25
C PHE A 191 -2.35 8.70 -5.03
N THR A 192 -1.97 9.87 -5.52
CA THR A 192 -0.66 10.47 -5.27
C THR A 192 -0.66 11.29 -3.98
N ALA A 193 0.52 11.46 -3.39
CA ALA A 193 0.68 12.33 -2.23
C ALA A 193 0.25 13.75 -2.63
N PRO A 194 -0.59 14.44 -1.84
CA PRO A 194 -1.05 15.78 -2.18
C PRO A 194 0.10 16.78 -2.07
N THR A 195 0.10 17.82 -2.89
CA THR A 195 1.06 18.95 -2.79
C THR A 195 0.90 19.70 -1.48
N SER A 196 -0.35 19.98 -1.08
CA SER A 196 -0.70 20.46 0.25
C SER A 196 -1.06 19.29 1.16
N SER A 197 -0.06 18.79 1.90
CA SER A 197 -0.19 17.68 2.85
C SER A 197 -0.28 18.12 4.30
N THR A 198 -0.18 19.42 4.62
CA THR A 198 -0.13 19.96 5.99
C THR A 198 -1.22 19.40 6.90
N ARG A 199 -2.48 19.42 6.45
CA ARG A 199 -3.60 18.88 7.24
C ARG A 199 -3.42 17.39 7.54
N ARG A 200 -3.03 16.59 6.54
CA ARG A 200 -2.84 15.14 6.70
C ARG A 200 -1.64 14.82 7.57
N ILE A 201 -0.54 15.56 7.43
CA ILE A 201 0.63 15.42 8.29
C ILE A 201 0.25 15.76 9.73
N ASN A 202 -0.51 16.83 9.97
CA ASN A 202 -0.99 17.18 11.30
C ASN A 202 -1.92 16.09 11.87
N ASP A 203 -2.84 15.55 11.05
CA ASP A 203 -3.73 14.46 11.47
C ASP A 203 -2.92 13.19 11.83
N LEU A 204 -1.91 12.83 11.03
CA LEU A 204 -0.99 11.72 11.31
C LEU A 204 -0.19 11.96 12.59
N THR A 205 0.39 13.14 12.74
CA THR A 205 1.18 13.57 13.92
C THR A 205 0.35 13.48 15.19
N ASN A 206 -0.87 14.03 15.17
CA ASN A 206 -1.80 14.00 16.30
C ASN A 206 -2.21 12.56 16.64
N ALA A 207 -2.46 11.72 15.64
CA ALA A 207 -2.75 10.31 15.86
C ALA A 207 -1.56 9.57 16.53
N CYS A 208 -0.32 9.85 16.09
CA CYS A 208 0.88 9.25 16.68
C CYS A 208 1.08 9.70 18.13
N ARG A 209 0.94 10.99 18.42
CA ARG A 209 0.98 11.54 19.80
C ARG A 209 -0.07 10.89 20.69
N PHE A 210 -1.29 10.75 20.18
CA PHE A 210 -2.37 10.10 20.92
C PHE A 210 -2.04 8.63 21.23
N ILE A 211 -1.53 7.87 20.27
CA ILE A 211 -1.12 6.47 20.46
C ILE A 211 -0.02 6.36 21.51
N VAL A 212 1.04 7.17 21.40
CA VAL A 212 2.17 7.18 22.35
C VAL A 212 1.70 7.51 23.78
N ALA A 213 0.82 8.49 23.94
CA ALA A 213 0.27 8.86 25.24
C ALA A 213 -0.67 7.79 25.83
N LEU A 214 -1.41 7.09 24.97
CA LEU A 214 -2.41 6.12 25.41
C LEU A 214 -1.83 4.73 25.70
N TRP A 215 -0.82 4.27 24.95
CA TRP A 215 -0.28 2.92 25.07
C TRP A 215 0.20 2.50 26.47
N PRO A 216 0.80 3.36 27.30
CA PRO A 216 1.12 2.99 28.69
C PRO A 216 -0.12 2.60 29.52
N ASN A 217 -1.31 3.06 29.12
CA ASN A 217 -2.55 2.96 29.88
C ASN A 217 -3.56 1.95 29.32
N VAL A 218 -3.26 1.24 28.21
CA VAL A 218 -4.20 0.30 27.54
C VAL A 218 -3.69 -1.10 27.28
#